data_AF-A0A7S1NYU3-F1
#
_entry.id   AF-A0A7S1NYU3-F1
#
_cell.length_a   1.000
_cell.length_b   1.000
_cell.length_c   1.000
_cell.angle_alpha   90.00
_cell.angle_beta   90.00
_cell.angle_gamma   90.00
#
_symmetry.space_group_name_H-M   'P 1'
#
loop_
_entity.id
_entity.type
_entity.pdbx_description
1 polymer ?
#
loop_
_entity_poly.entity_id
_entity_poly.type
_entity_poly.pdbx_seq_one_letter_code
_entity_poly.pdbx_strand_id
1 'polypeptide(L)'
;MPEAHSYVHGEKVTIGLLASLFLTHKDKKTVEEIYSFCEAVGLPTVLGDIGLGEVTEEELLVVASRCLEPSSPMLNEPHTHIDADAIVKAMREADRYGRARRDGQLKGGPDDSAN
;
A
#
# COMPACT_ATOMS: atom_id res chain seq x y z
N MET A 1 13.44 12.84 3.86
CA MET A 1 13.93 11.55 4.39
C MET A 1 15.14 11.14 3.58
N PRO A 2 16.35 11.10 4.16
CA PRO A 2 17.56 10.80 3.41
C PRO A 2 17.70 9.32 2.99
N GLU A 3 16.87 8.38 3.46
CA GLU A 3 16.98 6.96 3.06
C GLU A 3 16.13 6.54 1.85
N ALA A 4 15.29 7.42 1.28
CA ALA A 4 14.43 7.05 0.15
C ALA A 4 15.08 7.30 -1.23
N HIS A 5 16.37 7.58 -1.34
CA HIS A 5 16.96 8.01 -2.63
C HIS A 5 17.42 6.86 -3.55
N SER A 6 17.42 5.61 -3.08
CA SER A 6 17.98 4.47 -3.83
C SER A 6 16.93 3.52 -4.43
N TYR A 7 15.64 3.64 -4.07
CA TYR A 7 14.57 2.85 -4.65
C TYR A 7 14.06 3.51 -5.93
N VAL A 8 14.12 2.76 -7.03
CA VAL A 8 13.72 3.24 -8.36
C VAL A 8 12.26 3.71 -8.31
N HIS A 9 11.98 4.83 -8.97
CA HIS A 9 10.75 5.63 -8.83
C HIS A 9 9.43 4.81 -8.88
N GLY A 10 9.39 3.65 -9.55
CA GLY A 10 8.23 2.75 -9.64
C GLY A 10 7.95 1.86 -8.41
N GLU A 11 8.94 1.52 -7.59
CA GLU A 11 8.74 0.65 -6.42
C GLU A 11 7.94 1.36 -5.32
N LYS A 12 8.09 2.68 -5.20
CA LYS A 12 7.31 3.53 -4.30
C LYS A 12 5.86 3.71 -4.75
N VAL A 13 5.63 3.69 -6.07
CA VAL A 13 4.28 3.81 -6.65
C VAL A 13 3.44 2.58 -6.30
N THR A 14 4.05 1.40 -6.25
CA THR A 14 3.33 0.16 -5.92
C THR A 14 2.77 0.20 -4.50
N ILE A 15 3.57 0.59 -3.50
CA ILE A 15 3.09 0.72 -2.11
C ILE A 15 1.99 1.79 -1.99
N GLY A 16 2.12 2.92 -2.71
CA GLY A 16 1.07 3.94 -2.77
C GLY A 16 -0.24 3.41 -3.36
N LEU A 17 -0.17 2.61 -4.43
CA LEU A 17 -1.32 1.91 -5.01
C LEU A 17 -1.96 0.96 -4.00
N LEU A 18 -1.18 0.09 -3.36
CA LEU A 18 -1.70 -0.88 -2.38
C LEU A 18 -2.37 -0.15 -1.20
N ALA A 19 -1.75 0.90 -0.66
CA ALA A 19 -2.35 1.73 0.38
C ALA A 19 -3.67 2.37 -0.09
N SER A 20 -3.74 2.82 -1.35
CA SER A 20 -4.98 3.41 -1.88
C SER A 20 -6.15 2.43 -1.93
N LEU A 21 -5.90 1.12 -2.10
CA LEU A 21 -6.96 0.10 -2.08
C LEU A 21 -7.64 0.03 -0.72
N PHE A 22 -6.85 0.11 0.37
CA PHE A 22 -7.37 0.13 1.73
C PHE A 22 -7.98 1.47 2.10
N LEU A 23 -7.36 2.59 1.66
CA LEU A 23 -7.86 3.93 1.90
C LEU A 23 -9.24 4.15 1.25
N THR A 24 -9.46 3.57 0.07
CA THR A 24 -10.72 3.68 -0.68
C THR A 24 -11.68 2.50 -0.43
N HIS A 25 -11.38 1.65 0.56
CA HIS A 25 -12.19 0.49 0.94
C HIS A 25 -12.60 -0.39 -0.25
N LYS A 26 -11.64 -0.70 -1.14
CA LYS A 26 -11.88 -1.65 -2.24
C LYS A 26 -12.28 -3.02 -1.70
N ASP A 27 -13.09 -3.73 -2.48
CA ASP A 27 -13.54 -5.06 -2.09
C ASP A 27 -12.36 -6.04 -2.02
N LYS A 28 -12.56 -7.10 -1.22
CA LYS A 28 -11.52 -8.09 -0.93
C LYS A 28 -10.98 -8.78 -2.19
N LYS A 29 -11.83 -9.04 -3.19
CA LYS A 29 -11.42 -9.71 -4.43
C LYS A 29 -10.47 -8.83 -5.23
N THR A 30 -10.80 -7.55 -5.38
CA THR A 30 -9.90 -6.58 -6.02
C THR A 30 -8.56 -6.50 -5.30
N VAL A 31 -8.55 -6.45 -3.96
CA VAL A 31 -7.32 -6.44 -3.17
C VAL A 31 -6.50 -7.71 -3.45
N GLU A 32 -7.11 -8.89 -3.41
CA GLU A 32 -6.44 -10.17 -3.66
C GLU A 32 -5.83 -10.27 -5.06
N GLU A 33 -6.57 -9.83 -6.09
CA GLU A 33 -6.10 -9.85 -7.48
C GLU A 33 -4.87 -8.97 -7.67
N ILE A 34 -4.88 -7.75 -7.12
CA ILE A 34 -3.75 -6.82 -7.23
C ILE A 34 -2.52 -7.36 -6.47
N TYR A 35 -2.70 -7.88 -5.24
CA TYR A 35 -1.58 -8.47 -4.50
C TYR A 35 -1.00 -9.69 -5.22
N SER A 36 -1.85 -10.56 -5.77
CA SER A 36 -1.42 -11.74 -6.52
C SER A 36 -0.66 -11.35 -7.79
N PHE A 37 -1.11 -10.30 -8.49
CA PHE A 37 -0.38 -9.73 -9.63
C PHE A 37 0.99 -9.21 -9.20
N CYS A 38 1.06 -8.38 -8.16
CA CYS A 38 2.32 -7.84 -7.65
C CYS A 38 3.31 -8.96 -7.28
N GLU A 39 2.83 -10.00 -6.59
CA GLU A 39 3.63 -11.18 -6.23
C GLU A 39 4.14 -11.92 -7.47
N ALA A 40 3.30 -12.11 -8.49
CA ALA A 40 3.66 -12.83 -9.72
C ALA A 40 4.73 -12.13 -10.56
N VAL A 41 4.77 -10.79 -10.55
CA VAL A 41 5.75 -9.99 -11.30
C VAL A 41 6.94 -9.51 -10.44
N GLY A 42 6.99 -9.90 -9.16
CA GLY A 42 8.07 -9.52 -8.25
C GLY A 42 8.04 -8.06 -7.79
N LEU A 43 6.86 -7.43 -7.78
CA LEU A 43 6.68 -6.09 -7.25
C LEU A 43 6.58 -6.09 -5.71
N PRO A 44 6.96 -4.99 -5.04
CA PRO A 44 6.94 -4.91 -3.59
C PRO A 44 5.50 -4.96 -3.06
N THR A 45 5.28 -5.75 -2.00
CA THR A 45 3.97 -5.92 -1.33
C THR A 45 3.99 -5.59 0.15
N VAL A 46 5.17 -5.31 0.72
CA VAL A 46 5.36 -4.84 2.10
C VAL A 46 6.34 -3.67 2.14
N LEU A 47 6.27 -2.84 3.17
CA LEU A 47 7.16 -1.69 3.37
C LEU A 47 8.63 -2.12 3.45
N GLY A 48 8.89 -3.32 3.99
CA GLY A 48 10.24 -3.90 4.05
C GLY A 48 10.92 -4.05 2.69
N ASP A 49 10.16 -4.29 1.61
CA ASP A 49 10.73 -4.49 0.27
C ASP A 49 11.35 -3.21 -0.30
N ILE A 50 10.83 -2.05 0.14
CA ILE A 50 11.31 -0.73 -0.26
C ILE A 50 12.21 -0.11 0.84
N GLY A 51 12.77 -0.92 1.72
CA GLY A 51 13.69 -0.48 2.77
C GLY A 51 13.03 0.23 3.96
N LEU A 52 11.70 0.20 4.05
CA LEU A 52 10.92 0.83 5.11
C LEU A 52 10.44 -0.19 6.17
N GLY A 53 11.22 -1.26 6.39
CA GLY A 53 10.85 -2.33 7.33
C GLY A 53 10.69 -1.84 8.77
N GLU A 54 11.51 -0.87 9.17
CA GLU A 54 11.56 -0.29 10.52
C GLU A 54 11.02 1.15 10.57
N VAL A 55 10.26 1.57 9.54
CA VAL A 55 9.76 2.95 9.44
C VAL A 55 8.85 3.29 10.63
N THR A 56 9.09 4.43 11.27
CA THR A 56 8.29 4.86 12.42
C THR A 56 6.96 5.48 11.98
N GLU A 57 6.04 5.63 12.93
CA GLU A 57 4.76 6.30 12.65
C GLU A 57 4.96 7.77 12.30
N GLU A 58 5.88 8.46 12.97
CA GLU A 58 6.24 9.86 12.69
C GLU A 58 6.80 10.02 11.28
N GLU A 59 7.63 9.07 10.84
CA GLU A 59 8.19 9.07 9.49
C GLU A 59 7.10 8.86 8.43
N LEU A 60 6.15 7.95 8.69
CA LEU A 60 4.99 7.76 7.83
C LEU A 60 4.08 8.98 7.82
N LEU A 61 3.89 9.68 8.94
CA LEU A 61 3.12 10.92 9.03
C LEU A 61 3.73 12.04 8.19
N VAL A 62 5.07 12.15 8.17
CA VAL A 62 5.76 13.11 7.29
C VAL A 62 5.52 12.78 5.81
N VAL A 63 5.52 11.51 5.43
CA VAL A 63 5.20 11.08 4.05
C VAL A 63 3.74 11.36 3.74
N ALA A 64 2.81 11.00 4.62
CA ALA A 64 1.38 11.21 4.46
C ALA A 64 1.01 12.69 4.34
N SER A 65 1.65 13.55 5.15
CA SER A 65 1.43 15.00 5.09
C SER A 65 1.84 15.58 3.73
N ARG A 66 2.90 15.06 3.10
CA ARG A 66 3.30 15.47 1.75
C ARG A 66 2.28 15.05 0.69
N CYS A 67 1.62 13.91 0.89
CA CYS A 67 0.55 13.45 0.01
C CYS A 67 -0.70 14.36 0.07
N LEU A 68 -0.82 15.20 1.09
CA LEU A 68 -1.93 16.14 1.29
C LEU A 68 -1.59 17.59 0.92
N GLU A 69 -0.40 17.84 0.37
CA GLU A 69 -0.05 19.19 -0.10
C GLU A 69 -1.06 19.67 -1.16
N PRO A 70 -1.35 20.98 -1.25
CA PRO A 70 -2.33 21.53 -2.18
C PRO A 70 -2.08 21.19 -3.67
N SER A 71 -0.84 20.86 -4.01
CA SER A 71 -0.38 20.42 -5.33
C SER A 71 -0.57 18.92 -5.59
N SER A 72 -1.07 18.17 -4.60
CA SER A 72 -1.23 16.72 -4.68
C SER A 72 -2.41 16.32 -5.55
N PRO A 73 -2.25 15.32 -6.45
CA PRO A 73 -3.35 14.74 -7.21
C PRO A 73 -4.49 14.18 -6.36
N MET A 74 -4.24 13.89 -5.07
CA MET A 74 -5.24 13.34 -4.14
C MET A 74 -6.41 14.29 -3.87
N LEU A 75 -6.22 15.60 -4.06
CA LEU A 75 -7.28 16.59 -3.84
C LEU A 75 -8.30 16.68 -4.99
N ASN A 76 -8.08 15.95 -6.10
CA ASN A 76 -9.03 15.88 -7.21
C ASN A 76 -10.17 14.87 -6.98
N GLU A 77 -10.13 14.07 -5.92
CA GLU A 77 -11.22 13.15 -5.55
C GLU A 77 -12.32 13.93 -4.79
N PRO A 78 -13.50 14.15 -5.42
CA PRO A 78 -14.56 14.88 -4.77
C PRO A 78 -15.13 14.01 -3.64
N HIS A 79 -14.97 14.48 -2.39
CA HIS A 79 -15.76 14.11 -1.19
C HIS A 79 -15.12 13.18 -0.15
N THR A 80 -13.82 12.90 -0.23
CA THR A 80 -13.16 12.13 0.85
C THR A 80 -12.33 13.08 1.73
N HIS A 81 -12.75 13.29 2.98
CA HIS A 81 -11.87 13.89 4.00
C HIS A 81 -10.74 12.90 4.31
N ILE A 82 -9.70 12.91 3.49
CA ILE A 82 -8.49 12.13 3.71
C ILE A 82 -7.54 13.00 4.52
N ASP A 83 -7.22 12.56 5.75
CA ASP A 83 -6.18 13.15 6.58
C ASP A 83 -4.93 12.27 6.62
N ALA A 84 -3.86 12.78 7.24
CA ALA A 84 -2.58 12.09 7.28
C ALA A 84 -2.71 10.75 8.02
N ASP A 85 -3.52 10.71 9.08
CA ASP A 85 -3.76 9.51 9.88
C ASP A 85 -4.45 8.41 9.06
N ALA A 86 -5.41 8.74 8.22
CA ALA A 86 -6.06 7.80 7.32
C ALA A 86 -5.06 7.19 6.32
N ILE A 87 -4.16 8.00 5.78
CA ILE A 87 -3.10 7.53 4.86
C ILE A 87 -2.14 6.61 5.62
N VAL A 88 -1.71 6.97 6.83
CA VAL A 88 -0.82 6.13 7.66
C VAL A 88 -1.47 4.79 7.99
N LYS A 89 -2.74 4.80 8.41
CA LYS A 89 -3.51 3.57 8.66
C LYS A 89 -3.58 2.70 7.41
N ALA A 90 -3.84 3.28 6.25
CA ALA A 90 -3.91 2.55 4.99
C ALA A 90 -2.54 1.94 4.59
N MET A 91 -1.44 2.66 4.78
CA MET A 91 -0.09 2.13 4.55
C MET A 91 0.23 0.95 5.49
N ARG A 92 -0.14 1.04 6.77
CA ARG A 92 0.05 -0.04 7.75
C ARG A 92 -0.83 -1.25 7.46
N GLU A 93 -2.06 -1.02 7.03
CA GLU A 93 -2.97 -2.09 6.62
C GLU A 93 -2.41 -2.86 5.41
N ALA A 94 -1.92 -2.13 4.40
CA ALA A 94 -1.29 -2.72 3.23
C ALA A 94 -0.05 -3.56 3.60
N ASP A 95 0.82 -3.06 4.48
CA ASP A 95 1.98 -3.80 4.97
C ASP A 95 1.58 -5.08 5.71
N ARG A 96 0.62 -4.98 6.63
CA ARG A 96 0.14 -6.13 7.40
C ARG A 96 -0.48 -7.19 6.49
N TYR A 97 -1.28 -6.78 5.53
CA TYR A 97 -1.91 -7.69 4.57
C TYR A 97 -0.87 -8.42 3.71
N GLY A 98 0.13 -7.69 3.20
CA GLY A 98 1.24 -8.28 2.44
C GLY A 98 2.06 -9.30 3.25
N ARG A 99 2.36 -8.99 4.53
CA ARG A 99 3.07 -9.94 5.43
C ARG A 99 2.25 -11.20 5.68
N ALA A 100 0.97 -11.05 6.03
CA ALA A 100 0.09 -12.18 6.29
C ALA A 100 -0.07 -13.11 5.07
N ARG A 101 -0.02 -12.57 3.84
CA ARG A 101 0.02 -13.38 2.60
C ARG A 101 1.31 -14.17 2.47
N ARG A 102 2.47 -13.55 2.73
CA ARG A 102 3.80 -14.21 2.71
C ARG A 102 3.93 -15.31 3.75
N ASP A 103 3.38 -15.07 4.93
CA ASP A 103 3.37 -16.04 6.03
C ASP A 103 2.34 -17.18 5.79
N GLY A 104 1.65 -17.16 4.66
CA GLY A 104 0.69 -18.19 4.26
C GLY A 104 -0.66 -18.12 4.97
N GLN A 105 -0.92 -17.08 5.75
CA GLN A 105 -2.15 -16.89 6.51
C GLN A 105 -3.33 -16.44 5.64
N LEU A 106 -3.03 -15.90 4.45
CA LEU A 106 -4.01 -15.33 3.52
C LEU A 106 -3.86 -15.85 2.08
N LYS A 107 -3.40 -17.10 1.87
CA LYS A 107 -3.26 -17.67 0.52
C LYS A 107 -4.59 -17.59 -0.25
N GLY A 108 -4.70 -16.59 -1.12
CA GLY A 108 -5.71 -16.51 -2.17
C GLY A 108 -5.30 -17.47 -3.26
N GLY A 109 -5.74 -18.73 -3.15
CA GLY A 109 -5.79 -19.61 -4.31
C GLY A 109 -6.84 -19.08 -5.29
N PRO A 110 -6.63 -19.20 -6.61
CA PRO A 110 -7.72 -19.02 -7.55
C PRO A 110 -8.84 -19.99 -7.17
N ASP A 111 -10.05 -19.45 -7.10
CA ASP A 111 -11.30 -20.11 -6.76
C ASP A 111 -11.40 -21.54 -7.33
N ASP A 112 -11.31 -22.53 -6.44
CA ASP A 112 -11.52 -23.95 -6.74
C ASP A 112 -13.02 -24.27 -6.70
N SER A 113 -13.81 -23.48 -7.44
CA SER A 113 -15.25 -23.70 -7.66
C SER A 113 -15.59 -23.78 -9.15
N ALA A 114 -14.86 -24.65 -9.86
CA ALA A 114 -15.43 -25.33 -11.01
C ALA A 114 -16.09 -26.63 -10.52
N ASN A 115 -17.39 -26.54 -10.20
CA ASN A 115 -18.30 -27.69 -10.18
C ASN A 115 -19.02 -27.78 -11.53
#